data_AF-A0A7C3FAT7-F1
#
_entry.id   AF-A0A7C3FAT7-F1
#
_cell.length_a   1.000
_cell.length_b   1.000
_cell.length_c   1.000
_cell.angle_alpha   90.00
_cell.angle_beta   90.00
_cell.angle_gamma   90.00
#
_symmetry.space_group_name_H-M   'P 1'
#
loop_
_entity.id
_entity.type
_entity.pdbx_description
1 polymer ?
#
loop_
_entity_poly.entity_id
_entity_poly.type
_entity_poly.pdbx_seq_one_letter_code
_entity_poly.pdbx_strand_id
1 'polypeptide(L)'
;MTRAISAPRPAATARPRRPFLNLFILLSLLALLAAASLAAFEFAYADKVYPGVTVAGISLGGKTRTQAEILLTDALTPYPIPAIILRTDTDVIPLSPDDVGARLDAQATAARAYHVGREGGFLADLATRVQAIYTGVSVQPVVTYDEGHIRLLVEKLAQELYRPAREARLEMRGLQPVVIPGRPGREVDVAATLAAIMDLLERGESGTVDVVIHELQPAVSDLSAVQQAIQDLINAPITLTSADGSLSFALDPAQLAQMVRLERRTGPDGQSALVPVLDEAALTEEVQRWAELIAIEPRDARIDFDPETGTFTTLVPSQVGRELDVAETVRRIQEAVAQGLHKIELPVRVIPPAVDEKKVHEMGIKELIARGESRFAGSSAARVHNIVTAAEKFRGVVIPPGGEFSFNRIIGDVTAANGFEDSLIIWGDRTAVGIGGGVCQVSTTVFRAAFFGGFPILERWAHGYVVSWYGEPGL
;
A
#
# COMPACT_ATOMS: atom_id res chain seq x y z
N MET A 1 140.74 -24.18 -44.62
CA MET A 1 141.03 -22.74 -44.74
C MET A 1 139.83 -22.07 -45.38
N THR A 2 139.72 -20.74 -45.27
CA THR A 2 139.07 -19.89 -46.30
C THR A 2 137.53 -20.02 -46.39
N ARG A 3 136.84 -18.89 -46.24
CA ARG A 3 136.41 -17.96 -47.32
C ARG A 3 135.50 -18.70 -48.32
N ALA A 4 134.39 -18.16 -48.81
CA ALA A 4 134.32 -16.81 -49.34
C ALA A 4 132.94 -16.50 -49.92
N ILE A 5 132.75 -15.19 -50.17
CA ILE A 5 132.09 -14.57 -51.34
C ILE A 5 130.56 -14.83 -51.43
N SER A 6 129.70 -13.89 -50.99
CA SER A 6 129.29 -12.62 -51.62
C SER A 6 128.32 -12.76 -52.81
N ALA A 7 127.01 -12.51 -52.61
CA ALA A 7 126.07 -11.86 -53.55
C ALA A 7 124.65 -11.57 -52.93
N PRO A 8 123.84 -10.58 -53.42
CA PRO A 8 122.58 -10.09 -52.81
C PRO A 8 121.25 -10.39 -53.57
N ARG A 9 120.09 -10.00 -52.95
CA ARG A 9 118.64 -10.04 -53.37
C ARG A 9 117.94 -11.42 -53.35
N PRO A 10 116.57 -11.54 -53.25
CA PRO A 10 115.51 -10.57 -52.99
C PRO A 10 114.63 -10.90 -51.75
N ALA A 11 113.73 -9.96 -51.46
CA ALA A 11 112.81 -9.93 -50.33
C ALA A 11 111.93 -11.18 -50.18
N ALA A 12 112.04 -11.84 -49.03
CA ALA A 12 111.03 -12.78 -48.53
C ALA A 12 109.86 -11.97 -47.96
N THR A 13 108.72 -11.97 -48.65
CA THR A 13 107.48 -11.39 -48.16
C THR A 13 107.00 -12.21 -46.96
N ALA A 14 107.31 -11.72 -45.75
CA ALA A 14 106.80 -12.26 -44.50
C ALA A 14 105.26 -12.23 -44.52
N ARG A 15 104.62 -13.40 -44.57
CA ARG A 15 103.17 -13.50 -44.36
C ARG A 15 102.85 -12.91 -42.98
N PRO A 16 101.94 -11.93 -42.87
CA PRO A 16 101.58 -11.37 -41.58
C PRO A 16 100.95 -12.49 -40.75
N ARG A 17 101.51 -12.80 -39.58
CA ARG A 17 100.79 -13.55 -38.55
C ARG A 17 99.60 -12.67 -38.16
N ARG A 18 98.37 -13.12 -38.46
CA ARG A 18 97.12 -12.41 -38.15
C ARG A 18 96.43 -13.06 -36.93
N PRO A 19 96.96 -12.95 -35.70
CA PRO A 19 96.32 -13.54 -34.52
C PRO A 19 94.91 -12.95 -34.28
N PHE A 20 94.73 -11.66 -34.59
CA PHE A 20 93.44 -10.99 -34.52
C PHE A 20 92.42 -11.48 -35.56
N LEU A 21 92.86 -11.90 -36.75
CA LEU A 21 91.95 -12.45 -37.76
C LEU A 21 91.48 -13.86 -37.40
N ASN A 22 92.37 -14.70 -36.87
CA ASN A 22 92.01 -16.05 -36.42
C ASN A 22 91.12 -16.02 -35.17
N LEU A 23 91.35 -15.09 -34.24
CA LEU A 23 90.48 -14.86 -33.08
C LEU A 23 89.11 -14.30 -33.50
N PHE A 24 89.08 -13.36 -34.44
CA PHE A 24 87.82 -12.84 -34.99
C PHE A 24 87.03 -13.93 -35.72
N ILE A 25 87.68 -14.75 -36.56
CA ILE A 25 87.05 -15.90 -37.23
C ILE A 25 86.51 -16.90 -36.20
N LEU A 26 87.26 -17.21 -35.14
CA LEU A 26 86.80 -18.11 -34.07
C LEU A 26 85.60 -17.53 -33.31
N LEU A 27 85.63 -16.25 -32.94
CA LEU A 27 84.51 -15.56 -32.27
C LEU A 27 83.29 -15.44 -33.18
N SER A 28 83.49 -15.18 -34.47
CA SER A 28 82.40 -15.18 -35.46
C SER A 28 81.82 -16.58 -35.69
N LEU A 29 82.64 -17.63 -35.72
CA LEU A 29 82.19 -19.02 -35.77
C LEU A 29 81.42 -19.43 -34.51
N LEU A 30 81.88 -19.01 -33.32
CA LEU A 30 81.18 -19.22 -32.06
C LEU A 30 79.86 -18.45 -32.00
N ALA A 31 79.84 -17.20 -32.47
CA ALA A 31 78.62 -16.40 -32.56
C ALA A 31 77.62 -16.99 -33.57
N LEU A 32 78.11 -17.48 -34.72
CA LEU A 32 77.29 -18.16 -35.72
C LEU A 32 76.74 -19.48 -35.17
N LEU A 33 77.55 -20.25 -34.46
CA LEU A 33 77.13 -21.50 -33.82
C LEU A 33 76.12 -21.22 -32.70
N ALA A 34 76.32 -20.18 -31.89
CA ALA A 34 75.39 -19.75 -30.86
C ALA A 34 74.06 -19.27 -31.47
N ALA A 35 74.11 -18.48 -32.55
CA ALA A 35 72.93 -18.04 -33.28
C ALA A 35 72.19 -19.22 -33.95
N ALA A 36 72.92 -20.18 -34.54
CA ALA A 36 72.33 -21.38 -35.13
C ALA A 36 71.74 -22.31 -34.06
N SER A 37 72.39 -22.43 -32.90
CA SER A 37 71.89 -23.20 -31.76
C SER A 37 70.64 -22.57 -31.15
N LEU A 38 70.63 -21.23 -31.03
CA LEU A 38 69.46 -20.47 -30.60
C LEU A 38 68.31 -20.62 -31.62
N ALA A 39 68.59 -20.48 -32.91
CA ALA A 39 67.57 -20.68 -33.96
C ALA A 39 67.03 -22.12 -34.00
N ALA A 40 67.89 -23.13 -33.80
CA ALA A 40 67.46 -24.52 -33.68
C ALA A 40 66.62 -24.77 -32.42
N PHE A 41 66.96 -24.11 -31.31
CA PHE A 41 66.18 -24.13 -30.07
C PHE A 41 64.81 -23.45 -30.27
N GLU A 42 64.76 -22.26 -30.87
CA GLU A 42 63.49 -21.59 -31.22
C GLU A 42 62.62 -22.47 -32.13
N PHE A 43 63.22 -23.12 -33.12
CA PHE A 43 62.50 -24.02 -34.01
C PHE A 43 61.97 -25.26 -33.28
N ALA A 44 62.77 -25.87 -32.39
CA ALA A 44 62.38 -27.04 -31.61
C ALA A 44 61.24 -26.74 -30.61
N TYR A 45 61.14 -25.49 -30.14
CA TYR A 45 60.14 -25.03 -29.18
C TYR A 45 59.12 -24.04 -29.77
N ALA A 46 58.98 -24.00 -31.10
CA ALA A 46 58.08 -23.07 -31.79
C ALA A 46 56.59 -23.23 -31.40
N ASP A 47 56.17 -24.42 -30.97
CA ASP A 47 54.83 -24.68 -30.44
C ASP A 47 54.89 -25.45 -29.10
N LYS A 48 55.99 -25.33 -28.36
CA LYS A 48 56.19 -26.00 -27.07
C LYS A 48 56.55 -25.02 -25.98
N VAL A 49 56.06 -25.29 -24.78
CA VAL A 49 56.47 -24.57 -23.57
C VAL A 49 57.95 -24.83 -23.29
N TYR A 50 58.69 -23.79 -22.88
CA TYR A 50 60.13 -23.93 -22.61
C TYR A 50 60.41 -24.86 -21.43
N PRO A 51 61.55 -25.57 -21.41
CA PRO A 51 61.95 -26.42 -20.28
C PRO A 51 62.01 -25.63 -18.97
N GLY A 52 61.58 -26.27 -17.88
CA GLY A 52 61.59 -25.70 -16.53
C GLY A 52 60.45 -24.72 -16.20
N VAL A 53 59.51 -24.50 -17.13
CA VAL A 53 58.24 -23.83 -16.80
C VAL A 53 57.31 -24.83 -16.11
N THR A 54 56.76 -24.40 -14.96
CA THR A 54 55.83 -25.16 -14.14
C THR A 54 54.59 -24.33 -13.82
N VAL A 55 53.47 -24.99 -13.58
CA VAL A 55 52.22 -24.37 -13.08
C VAL A 55 51.74 -25.21 -11.90
N ALA A 56 51.58 -24.60 -10.72
CA ALA A 56 51.19 -25.31 -9.49
C ALA A 56 52.02 -26.59 -9.22
N GLY A 57 53.32 -26.57 -9.54
CA GLY A 57 54.23 -27.71 -9.40
C GLY A 57 54.21 -28.74 -10.55
N ILE A 58 53.31 -28.60 -11.52
CA ILE A 58 53.21 -29.47 -12.71
C ILE A 58 54.17 -28.95 -13.79
N SER A 59 55.06 -29.81 -14.28
CA SER A 59 56.02 -29.45 -15.34
C SER A 59 55.37 -29.46 -16.72
N LEU A 60 55.41 -28.31 -17.39
CA LEU A 60 54.86 -28.15 -18.74
C LEU A 60 55.96 -28.14 -19.83
N GLY A 61 57.23 -28.16 -19.44
CA GLY A 61 58.36 -28.07 -20.35
C GLY A 61 58.33 -29.13 -21.47
N GLY A 62 58.45 -28.67 -22.72
CA GLY A 62 58.45 -29.53 -23.90
C GLY A 62 57.08 -30.05 -24.34
N LYS A 63 55.99 -29.68 -23.64
CA LYS A 63 54.61 -29.97 -24.06
C LYS A 63 54.11 -28.90 -25.01
N THR A 64 53.26 -29.28 -25.97
CA THR A 64 52.52 -28.31 -26.78
C THR A 64 51.45 -27.61 -25.94
N ARG A 65 50.89 -26.50 -26.42
CA ARG A 65 49.81 -25.78 -25.71
C ARG A 65 48.62 -26.69 -25.41
N THR A 66 48.18 -27.50 -26.38
CA THR A 66 47.10 -28.49 -26.19
C THR A 66 47.47 -29.58 -25.19
N GLN A 67 48.72 -30.08 -25.23
CA GLN A 67 49.16 -31.08 -24.26
C GLN A 67 49.28 -30.51 -22.85
N ALA A 68 49.68 -29.25 -22.72
CA ALA A 68 49.74 -28.54 -21.46
C ALA A 68 48.33 -28.28 -20.90
N GLU A 69 47.38 -27.89 -21.75
CA GLU A 69 45.96 -27.71 -21.38
C GLU A 69 45.33 -28.99 -20.83
N ILE A 70 45.49 -30.12 -21.54
CA ILE A 70 44.99 -31.43 -21.09
C ILE A 70 45.63 -31.81 -19.76
N LEU A 71 46.95 -31.68 -19.65
CA LEU A 71 47.69 -32.02 -18.43
C LEU A 71 47.26 -31.18 -17.23
N LEU A 72 47.00 -29.89 -17.44
CA LEU A 72 46.50 -28.98 -16.41
C LEU A 72 45.05 -29.31 -16.01
N THR A 73 44.20 -29.60 -16.99
CA THR A 73 42.80 -29.98 -16.75
C THR A 73 42.72 -31.25 -15.92
N ASP A 74 43.48 -32.28 -16.28
CA ASP A 74 43.48 -33.58 -15.59
C ASP A 74 44.02 -33.50 -14.15
N ALA A 75 45.00 -32.61 -13.91
CA ALA A 75 45.69 -32.54 -12.62
C ALA A 75 45.08 -31.53 -11.63
N LEU A 76 44.35 -30.53 -12.12
CA LEU A 76 43.86 -29.40 -11.31
C LEU A 76 42.34 -29.18 -11.42
N THR A 77 41.58 -30.18 -11.89
CA THR A 77 40.11 -30.17 -11.88
C THR A 77 39.59 -31.25 -10.94
N PRO A 78 38.87 -30.91 -9.85
CA PRO A 78 38.51 -29.56 -9.40
C PRO A 78 39.72 -28.79 -8.85
N TYR A 79 39.71 -27.46 -9.02
CA TYR A 79 40.82 -26.62 -8.58
C TYR A 79 40.77 -26.39 -7.06
N PRO A 80 41.86 -26.64 -6.31
CA PRO A 80 41.87 -26.41 -4.87
C PRO A 80 41.90 -24.90 -4.58
N ILE A 81 40.84 -24.41 -3.94
CA ILE A 81 40.78 -23.02 -3.47
C ILE A 81 41.52 -22.85 -2.13
N PRO A 82 41.98 -21.64 -1.78
CA PRO A 82 42.47 -21.37 -0.44
C PRO A 82 41.39 -21.64 0.61
N ALA A 83 41.79 -21.97 1.84
CA ALA A 83 40.86 -22.23 2.92
C ALA A 83 40.18 -20.91 3.35
N ILE A 84 38.99 -20.66 2.82
CA ILE A 84 38.16 -19.51 3.17
C ILE A 84 37.03 -19.97 4.08
N ILE A 85 36.83 -19.25 5.17
CA ILE A 85 35.83 -19.55 6.18
C ILE A 85 34.90 -18.35 6.33
N LEU A 86 33.60 -18.55 6.18
CA LEU A 86 32.60 -17.55 6.55
C LEU A 86 32.30 -17.67 8.04
N ARG A 87 32.36 -16.55 8.76
CA ARG A 87 32.01 -16.48 10.18
C ARG A 87 30.74 -15.67 10.39
N THR A 88 29.77 -16.28 11.06
CA THR A 88 28.57 -15.62 11.58
C THR A 88 28.68 -15.47 13.10
N ASP A 89 27.65 -14.94 13.75
CA ASP A 89 27.58 -14.84 15.21
C ASP A 89 27.42 -16.19 15.90
N THR A 90 26.93 -17.22 15.19
CA THR A 90 26.66 -18.56 15.75
C THR A 90 27.49 -19.67 15.12
N ASP A 91 27.88 -19.52 13.85
CA ASP A 91 28.39 -20.61 13.02
C ASP A 91 29.64 -20.20 12.25
N VAL A 92 30.39 -21.22 11.84
CA VAL A 92 31.62 -21.09 11.08
C VAL A 92 31.51 -22.05 9.88
N ILE A 93 31.42 -21.51 8.68
CA ILE A 93 31.09 -22.23 7.45
C ILE A 93 32.31 -22.22 6.52
N PRO A 94 33.02 -23.35 6.35
CA PRO A 94 34.12 -23.43 5.39
C PRO A 94 33.57 -23.43 3.95
N LEU A 95 34.18 -22.66 3.05
CA LEU A 95 33.84 -22.65 1.64
C LEU A 95 34.54 -23.80 0.90
N SER A 96 33.80 -24.48 0.03
CA SER A 96 34.32 -25.48 -0.89
C SER A 96 34.57 -24.89 -2.30
N PRO A 97 35.39 -25.55 -3.15
CA PRO A 97 35.55 -25.15 -4.55
C PRO A 97 34.23 -25.06 -5.34
N ASP A 98 33.27 -25.92 -5.00
CA ASP A 98 31.95 -25.95 -5.65
C ASP A 98 31.10 -24.73 -5.26
N ASP A 99 31.19 -24.29 -4.00
CA ASP A 99 30.46 -23.12 -3.48
C ASP A 99 30.87 -21.82 -4.18
N VAL A 100 32.13 -21.73 -4.61
CA VAL A 100 32.68 -20.54 -5.31
C VAL A 100 32.75 -20.70 -6.83
N GLY A 101 32.31 -21.84 -7.35
CA GLY A 101 32.38 -22.17 -8.77
C GLY A 101 33.79 -22.05 -9.36
N ALA A 102 34.83 -22.41 -8.60
CA ALA A 102 36.22 -22.26 -9.03
C ALA A 102 36.52 -23.16 -10.23
N ARG A 103 36.92 -22.55 -11.34
CA ARG A 103 37.30 -23.24 -12.57
C ARG A 103 38.67 -22.78 -13.04
N LEU A 104 39.54 -23.75 -13.29
CA LEU A 104 40.81 -23.49 -13.96
C LEU A 104 40.54 -23.18 -15.43
N ASP A 105 40.95 -22.00 -15.89
CA ASP A 105 41.08 -21.71 -17.32
C ASP A 105 42.40 -22.34 -17.81
N ALA A 106 42.34 -23.64 -18.11
CA ALA A 106 43.51 -24.41 -18.53
C ALA A 106 44.09 -23.89 -19.85
N GLN A 107 43.24 -23.36 -20.74
CA GLN A 107 43.65 -22.78 -22.02
C GLN A 107 44.44 -21.49 -21.81
N ALA A 108 43.91 -20.53 -21.04
CA ALA A 108 44.61 -19.28 -20.74
C ALA A 108 45.88 -19.53 -19.91
N THR A 109 45.84 -20.51 -19.00
CA THR A 109 47.01 -20.92 -18.21
C THR A 109 48.12 -21.54 -19.08
N ALA A 110 47.77 -22.44 -20.00
CA ALA A 110 48.71 -23.02 -20.95
C ALA A 110 49.28 -21.98 -21.92
N ALA A 111 48.46 -21.02 -22.35
CA ALA A 111 48.91 -19.87 -23.13
C ALA A 111 49.92 -19.03 -22.34
N ARG A 112 49.61 -18.65 -21.09
CA ARG A 112 50.51 -17.90 -20.21
C ARG A 112 51.84 -18.63 -19.99
N ALA A 113 51.80 -19.94 -19.78
CA ALA A 113 53.00 -20.78 -19.67
C ALA A 113 53.82 -20.81 -20.97
N TYR A 114 53.16 -20.86 -22.13
CA TYR A 114 53.82 -20.74 -23.43
C TYR A 114 54.43 -19.35 -23.65
N HIS A 115 53.82 -18.29 -23.17
CA HIS A 115 54.34 -16.93 -23.35
C HIS A 115 55.57 -16.60 -22.47
N VAL A 116 55.91 -17.44 -21.49
CA VAL A 116 57.13 -17.27 -20.66
C VAL A 116 58.37 -17.18 -21.55
N GLY A 117 59.10 -16.06 -21.45
CA GLY A 117 60.29 -15.79 -22.25
C GLY A 117 60.02 -15.50 -23.73
N ARG A 118 58.83 -14.97 -24.08
CA ARG A 118 58.43 -14.60 -25.45
C ARG A 118 57.79 -13.20 -25.59
N GLU A 119 57.63 -12.44 -24.51
CA GLU A 119 56.83 -11.19 -24.49
C GLU A 119 57.58 -9.93 -24.02
N GLY A 120 58.77 -10.06 -23.41
CA GLY A 120 59.46 -8.93 -22.79
C GLY A 120 60.44 -8.18 -23.72
N GLY A 121 60.94 -8.85 -24.76
CA GLY A 121 61.99 -8.34 -25.65
C GLY A 121 63.26 -9.20 -25.59
N PHE A 122 64.07 -9.19 -26.66
CA PHE A 122 65.10 -10.21 -26.92
C PHE A 122 66.01 -10.54 -25.71
N LEU A 123 66.55 -9.53 -25.02
CA LEU A 123 67.46 -9.77 -23.87
C LEU A 123 66.73 -10.28 -22.62
N ALA A 124 65.53 -9.74 -22.33
CA ALA A 124 64.72 -10.16 -21.19
C ALA A 124 64.17 -11.58 -21.37
N ASP A 125 63.74 -11.89 -22.59
CA ASP A 125 63.28 -13.20 -22.98
C ASP A 125 64.40 -14.25 -22.89
N LEU A 126 65.60 -13.92 -23.37
CA LEU A 126 66.77 -14.79 -23.25
C LEU A 126 67.14 -15.06 -21.79
N ALA A 127 67.14 -14.03 -20.93
CA ALA A 127 67.40 -14.18 -19.51
C ALA A 127 66.33 -15.07 -18.83
N THR A 128 65.05 -14.86 -19.16
CA THR A 128 63.93 -15.65 -18.63
C THR A 128 64.01 -17.11 -19.07
N ARG A 129 64.45 -17.39 -20.31
CA ARG A 129 64.66 -18.77 -20.80
C ARG A 129 65.79 -19.47 -20.06
N VAL A 130 66.92 -18.78 -19.85
CA VAL A 130 68.04 -19.30 -19.05
C VAL A 130 67.57 -19.57 -17.62
N GLN A 131 66.84 -18.63 -17.01
CA GLN A 131 66.26 -18.81 -15.68
C GLN A 131 65.33 -20.03 -15.62
N ALA A 132 64.40 -20.16 -16.55
CA ALA A 132 63.49 -21.30 -16.61
C ALA A 132 64.26 -22.62 -16.66
N ILE A 133 65.32 -22.72 -17.46
CA ILE A 133 66.12 -23.95 -17.58
C ILE A 133 66.88 -24.29 -16.28
N TYR A 134 67.47 -23.31 -15.59
CA TYR A 134 68.36 -23.56 -14.44
C TYR A 134 67.67 -23.53 -13.09
N THR A 135 66.75 -22.60 -12.87
CA THR A 135 66.06 -22.41 -11.58
C THR A 135 64.57 -22.72 -11.65
N GLY A 136 64.02 -22.92 -12.85
CA GLY A 136 62.59 -23.04 -13.06
C GLY A 136 61.89 -21.68 -13.03
N VAL A 137 60.71 -21.63 -13.67
CA VAL A 137 59.76 -20.52 -13.58
C VAL A 137 58.40 -21.11 -13.24
N SER A 138 57.80 -20.65 -12.14
CA SER A 138 56.44 -21.03 -11.76
C SER A 138 55.46 -19.97 -12.24
N VAL A 139 54.48 -20.38 -13.04
CA VAL A 139 53.41 -19.53 -13.55
C VAL A 139 52.17 -19.77 -12.71
N GLN A 140 51.54 -18.68 -12.26
CA GLN A 140 50.29 -18.78 -11.53
C GLN A 140 49.15 -19.19 -12.47
N PRO A 141 48.33 -20.19 -12.10
CA PRO A 141 47.17 -20.60 -12.87
C PRO A 141 46.17 -19.45 -13.01
N VAL A 142 45.47 -19.41 -14.14
CA VAL A 142 44.35 -18.50 -14.37
C VAL A 142 43.10 -19.20 -13.87
N VAL A 143 42.57 -18.72 -12.75
CA VAL A 143 41.34 -19.25 -12.15
C VAL A 143 40.22 -18.26 -12.41
N THR A 144 39.06 -18.79 -12.75
CA THR A 144 37.81 -18.05 -12.86
C THR A 144 36.88 -18.51 -11.73
N TYR A 145 36.20 -17.55 -11.11
CA TYR A 145 35.22 -17.81 -10.06
C TYR A 145 33.84 -17.39 -10.57
N ASP A 146 32.81 -18.13 -10.18
CA ASP A 146 31.44 -17.81 -10.55
C ASP A 146 30.83 -16.90 -9.47
N GLU A 147 30.85 -15.59 -9.71
CA GLU A 147 30.25 -14.62 -8.80
C GLU A 147 28.76 -14.93 -8.52
N GLY A 148 28.05 -15.50 -9.51
CA GLY A 148 26.66 -15.89 -9.36
C GLY A 148 26.47 -17.01 -8.34
N HIS A 149 27.34 -18.02 -8.34
CA HIS A 149 27.31 -19.09 -7.33
C HIS A 149 27.60 -18.56 -5.91
N ILE A 150 28.62 -17.71 -5.77
CA ILE A 150 28.97 -17.13 -4.46
C ILE A 150 27.83 -16.24 -3.96
N ARG A 151 27.24 -15.43 -4.84
CA ARG A 151 26.08 -14.61 -4.52
C ARG A 151 24.90 -15.45 -4.03
N LEU A 152 24.57 -16.55 -4.73
CA LEU A 152 23.48 -17.45 -4.31
C LEU A 152 23.74 -18.07 -2.93
N LEU A 153 24.99 -18.44 -2.63
CA LEU A 153 25.37 -18.93 -1.30
C LEU A 153 25.14 -17.84 -0.23
N VAL A 154 25.62 -16.63 -0.46
CA VAL A 154 25.47 -15.51 0.48
C VAL A 154 24.01 -15.11 0.62
N GLU A 155 23.22 -15.14 -0.45
CA GLU A 155 21.77 -14.89 -0.42
C GLU A 155 21.02 -15.95 0.39
N LYS A 156 21.38 -17.22 0.24
CA LYS A 156 20.81 -18.30 1.06
C LYS A 156 21.13 -18.08 2.55
N LEU A 157 22.39 -17.75 2.86
CA LEU A 157 22.80 -17.42 4.22
C LEU A 157 22.07 -16.18 4.74
N ALA A 158 21.87 -15.17 3.89
CA ALA A 158 21.11 -13.97 4.22
C ALA A 158 19.66 -14.30 4.59
N GLN A 159 19.02 -15.24 3.89
CA GLN A 159 17.67 -15.70 4.23
C GLN A 159 17.60 -16.44 5.57
N GLU A 160 18.60 -17.28 5.87
CA GLU A 160 18.68 -18.01 7.15
C GLU A 160 18.91 -17.07 8.34
N LEU A 161 19.72 -16.02 8.15
CA LEU A 161 20.05 -15.04 9.19
C LEU A 161 19.06 -13.87 9.28
N TYR A 162 18.20 -13.69 8.26
CA TYR A 162 17.27 -12.57 8.20
C TYR A 162 16.30 -12.59 9.38
N ARG A 163 16.22 -11.46 10.08
CA ARG A 163 15.21 -11.23 11.12
C ARG A 163 14.52 -9.90 10.82
N PRO A 164 13.21 -9.89 10.53
CA PRO A 164 12.52 -8.64 10.29
C PRO A 164 12.50 -7.80 11.57
N ALA A 165 12.65 -6.48 11.41
CA ALA A 165 12.43 -5.55 12.50
C ALA A 165 10.97 -5.64 12.97
N ARG A 166 10.75 -5.58 14.28
CA ARG A 166 9.42 -5.51 14.87
C ARG A 166 9.17 -4.09 15.31
N GLU A 167 8.15 -3.47 14.73
CA GLU A 167 7.71 -2.13 15.11
C GLU A 167 7.27 -2.07 16.58
N ALA A 168 7.49 -0.91 17.21
CA ALA A 168 6.85 -0.63 18.49
C ALA A 168 5.34 -0.57 18.29
N ARG A 169 4.58 -1.06 19.27
CA ARG A 169 3.12 -0.97 19.26
C ARG A 169 2.59 -0.52 20.60
N LEU A 170 1.37 -0.03 20.60
CA LEU A 170 0.66 0.41 21.79
C LEU A 170 -0.55 -0.49 21.99
N GLU A 171 -0.72 -0.99 23.20
CA GLU A 171 -1.89 -1.78 23.60
C GLU A 171 -2.59 -1.10 24.77
N MET A 172 -3.92 -1.04 24.72
CA MET A 172 -4.74 -0.54 25.83
C MET A 172 -4.95 -1.64 26.87
N ARG A 173 -4.51 -1.42 28.12
CA ARG A 173 -4.83 -2.27 29.28
C ARG A 173 -5.83 -1.53 30.16
N GLY A 174 -7.13 -1.69 29.87
CA GLY A 174 -8.17 -0.85 30.46
C GLY A 174 -8.00 0.60 29.99
N LEU A 175 -7.82 1.53 30.93
CA LEU A 175 -7.58 2.95 30.65
C LEU A 175 -6.09 3.32 30.61
N GLN A 176 -5.19 2.35 30.53
CA GLN A 176 -3.74 2.59 30.49
C GLN A 176 -3.17 2.22 29.12
N PRO A 177 -2.63 3.17 28.35
CA PRO A 177 -1.86 2.87 27.15
C PRO A 177 -0.49 2.30 27.54
N VAL A 178 -0.20 1.07 27.12
CA VAL A 178 1.07 0.39 27.39
C VAL A 178 1.87 0.27 26.09
N VAL A 179 3.06 0.85 26.07
CA VAL A 179 4.00 0.75 24.96
C VAL A 179 4.72 -0.60 25.03
N ILE A 180 4.63 -1.36 23.94
CA ILE A 180 5.43 -2.56 23.72
C ILE A 180 6.55 -2.14 22.77
N PRO A 181 7.81 -2.10 23.27
CA PRO A 181 8.92 -1.60 22.47
C PRO A 181 9.17 -2.48 21.25
N GLY A 182 9.59 -1.85 20.17
CA GLY A 182 10.05 -2.52 18.97
C GLY A 182 11.32 -3.33 19.24
N ARG A 183 11.63 -4.25 18.33
CA ARG A 183 12.89 -5.01 18.35
C ARG A 183 13.62 -4.80 17.02
N PRO A 184 14.91 -4.41 17.04
CA PRO A 184 15.71 -4.32 15.83
C PRO A 184 15.71 -5.63 15.06
N GLY A 185 15.61 -5.50 13.73
CA GLY A 185 15.84 -6.58 12.78
C GLY A 185 17.31 -6.66 12.38
N ARG A 186 17.62 -7.64 11.55
CA ARG A 186 18.97 -7.86 11.02
C ARG A 186 18.85 -8.35 9.58
N GLU A 187 19.69 -7.80 8.71
CA GLU A 187 19.88 -8.29 7.35
C GLU A 187 21.37 -8.44 7.05
N VAL A 188 21.70 -9.38 6.18
CA VAL A 188 23.07 -9.53 5.68
C VAL A 188 23.26 -8.57 4.51
N ASP A 189 24.34 -7.80 4.53
CA ASP A 189 24.80 -7.06 3.36
C ASP A 189 25.49 -8.06 2.41
N VAL A 190 24.70 -8.56 1.46
CA VAL A 190 25.13 -9.54 0.46
C VAL A 190 26.27 -8.96 -0.38
N ALA A 191 26.20 -7.68 -0.75
CA ALA A 191 27.19 -7.06 -1.62
C ALA A 191 28.54 -6.89 -0.92
N ALA A 192 28.53 -6.39 0.32
CA ALA A 192 29.75 -6.23 1.11
C ALA A 192 30.38 -7.59 1.46
N THR A 193 29.56 -8.58 1.82
CA THR A 193 30.05 -9.93 2.13
C THR A 193 30.64 -10.62 0.90
N LEU A 194 29.96 -10.53 -0.25
CA LEU A 194 30.46 -11.04 -1.54
C LEU A 194 31.80 -10.40 -1.92
N ALA A 195 31.91 -9.08 -1.82
CA ALA A 195 33.15 -8.36 -2.15
C ALA A 195 34.33 -8.82 -1.28
N ALA A 196 34.10 -9.07 0.02
CA ALA A 196 35.13 -9.58 0.93
C ALA A 196 35.58 -11.01 0.58
N ILE A 197 34.67 -11.88 0.12
CA ILE A 197 35.00 -13.23 -0.36
C ILE A 197 35.84 -13.16 -1.64
N MET A 198 35.40 -12.34 -2.60
CA MET A 198 36.08 -12.18 -3.89
C MET A 198 37.50 -11.63 -3.72
N ASP A 199 37.72 -10.66 -2.84
CA ASP A 199 39.04 -10.09 -2.57
C ASP A 199 40.05 -11.15 -2.07
N LEU A 200 39.63 -12.08 -1.21
CA LEU A 200 40.49 -13.19 -0.76
C LEU A 200 40.75 -14.22 -1.88
N LEU A 201 39.73 -14.54 -2.67
CA LEU A 201 39.84 -15.47 -3.79
C LEU A 201 40.79 -14.95 -4.89
N GLU A 202 40.74 -13.66 -5.20
CA GLU A 202 41.61 -13.00 -6.18
C GLU A 202 43.06 -12.91 -5.69
N ARG A 203 43.27 -12.70 -4.39
CA ARG A 203 44.62 -12.72 -3.78
C ARG A 203 45.19 -14.12 -3.60
N GLY A 204 44.34 -15.16 -3.65
CA GLY A 204 44.74 -16.55 -3.42
C GLY A 204 45.12 -16.83 -1.96
N GLU A 205 44.56 -16.05 -1.02
CA GLU A 205 44.88 -16.12 0.40
C GLU A 205 43.82 -16.91 1.18
N SER A 206 44.26 -17.65 2.21
CA SER A 206 43.35 -18.28 3.17
C SER A 206 42.97 -17.27 4.24
N GLY A 207 41.72 -17.29 4.68
CA GLY A 207 41.24 -16.28 5.63
C GLY A 207 39.81 -16.50 6.10
N THR A 208 39.42 -15.69 7.07
CA THR A 208 38.05 -15.65 7.59
C THR A 208 37.37 -14.39 7.07
N VAL A 209 36.19 -14.55 6.47
CA VAL A 209 35.30 -13.44 6.09
C VAL A 209 34.19 -13.35 7.13
N ASP A 210 34.12 -12.22 7.82
CA ASP A 210 33.00 -11.91 8.68
C ASP A 210 31.80 -11.51 7.82
N VAL A 211 30.68 -12.20 8.00
CA VAL A 211 29.44 -11.87 7.31
C VAL A 211 28.98 -10.50 7.79
N VAL A 212 28.81 -9.57 6.86
CA VAL A 212 28.46 -8.18 7.18
C VAL A 212 26.96 -8.13 7.48
N ILE A 213 26.61 -7.80 8.71
CA ILE A 213 25.21 -7.71 9.17
C ILE A 213 24.87 -6.25 9.44
N HIS A 214 23.79 -5.76 8.81
CA HIS A 214 23.19 -4.47 9.08
C HIS A 214 21.97 -4.63 10.01
N GLU A 215 21.90 -3.78 11.03
CA GLU A 215 20.74 -3.73 11.91
C GLU A 215 19.63 -2.90 11.27
N LEU A 216 18.45 -3.51 11.14
CA LEU A 216 17.24 -2.82 10.69
C LEU A 216 16.55 -2.21 11.91
N GLN A 217 16.66 -0.89 12.06
CA GLN A 217 15.92 -0.20 13.11
C GLN A 217 14.41 -0.16 12.76
N PRO A 218 13.51 -0.38 13.74
CA PRO A 218 12.09 -0.20 13.50
C PRO A 218 11.81 1.23 13.07
N ALA A 219 10.87 1.40 12.14
CA ALA A 219 10.50 2.74 11.65
C ALA A 219 9.93 3.61 12.77
N VAL A 220 9.25 3.00 13.74
CA VAL A 220 8.74 3.64 14.94
C VAL A 220 9.37 2.97 16.17
N SER A 221 10.33 3.66 16.78
CA SER A 221 11.07 3.20 17.96
C SER A 221 10.57 3.82 19.27
N ASP A 222 10.07 5.05 19.23
CA ASP A 222 9.55 5.77 20.39
C ASP A 222 8.06 6.10 20.21
N LEU A 223 7.26 5.63 21.16
CA LEU A 223 5.82 5.89 21.26
C LEU A 223 5.45 6.70 22.51
N SER A 224 6.43 7.24 23.24
CA SER A 224 6.20 7.99 24.49
C SER A 224 5.28 9.20 24.28
N ALA A 225 5.50 9.98 23.23
CA ALA A 225 4.65 11.12 22.88
C ALA A 225 3.22 10.68 22.52
N VAL A 226 3.08 9.56 21.80
CA VAL A 226 1.79 8.97 21.43
C VAL A 226 1.06 8.46 22.66
N GLN A 227 1.78 7.79 23.57
CA GLN A 227 1.26 7.29 24.84
C GLN A 227 0.71 8.44 25.69
N GLN A 228 1.46 9.55 25.81
CA GLN A 228 1.02 10.73 26.54
C GLN A 228 -0.22 11.36 25.90
N ALA A 229 -0.24 11.51 24.58
CA ALA A 229 -1.39 12.06 23.86
C ALA A 229 -2.67 11.21 24.05
N ILE A 230 -2.54 9.87 24.06
CA ILE A 230 -3.69 8.99 24.38
C ILE A 230 -4.11 9.17 25.83
N GLN A 231 -3.15 9.26 26.76
CA GLN A 231 -3.44 9.44 28.17
C GLN A 231 -4.18 10.75 28.43
N ASP A 232 -3.81 11.82 27.74
CA ASP A 232 -4.46 13.13 27.82
C ASP A 232 -5.86 13.09 27.22
N LEU A 233 -6.05 12.42 26.08
CA LEU A 233 -7.35 12.24 25.45
C LEU A 233 -8.35 11.52 26.37
N ILE A 234 -7.92 10.48 27.07
CA ILE A 234 -8.80 9.66 27.92
C ILE A 234 -8.83 10.11 29.39
N ASN A 235 -8.15 11.21 29.77
CA ASN A 235 -8.08 11.64 31.17
C ASN A 235 -9.41 12.21 31.70
N ALA A 236 -10.29 12.65 30.79
CA ALA A 236 -11.54 13.32 31.10
C ALA A 236 -12.56 13.05 29.99
N PRO A 237 -13.87 13.03 30.31
CA PRO A 237 -14.89 12.85 29.30
C PRO A 237 -14.93 14.01 28.30
N ILE A 238 -15.39 13.75 27.08
CA ILE A 238 -15.76 14.80 26.12
C ILE A 238 -17.25 15.04 26.27
N THR A 239 -17.65 16.23 26.71
CA THR A 239 -19.05 16.61 26.92
C THR A 239 -19.55 17.50 25.79
N LEU A 240 -20.69 17.12 25.23
CA LEU A 240 -21.42 17.89 24.23
C LEU A 240 -22.70 18.44 24.85
N THR A 241 -22.95 19.74 24.68
CA THR A 241 -24.15 20.40 25.24
C THR A 241 -24.83 21.24 24.17
N SER A 242 -26.16 21.17 24.06
CA SER A 242 -26.91 22.03 23.15
C SER A 242 -26.80 23.50 23.53
N ALA A 243 -26.99 24.42 22.56
CA ALA A 243 -26.88 25.87 22.79
C ALA A 243 -27.80 26.40 23.90
N ASP A 244 -28.96 25.77 24.12
CA ASP A 244 -29.94 26.10 25.16
C ASP A 244 -29.69 25.36 26.50
N GLY A 245 -28.69 24.47 26.55
CA GLY A 245 -28.37 23.67 27.74
C GLY A 245 -29.36 22.55 28.05
N SER A 246 -30.37 22.30 27.20
CA SER A 246 -31.42 21.32 27.47
C SER A 246 -30.98 19.87 27.24
N LEU A 247 -29.96 19.65 26.41
CA LEU A 247 -29.42 18.34 26.07
C LEU A 247 -27.93 18.29 26.37
N SER A 248 -27.49 17.18 26.97
CA SER A 248 -26.09 16.92 27.23
C SER A 248 -25.76 15.45 27.02
N PHE A 249 -24.69 15.18 26.27
CA PHE A 249 -24.11 13.87 26.05
C PHE A 249 -22.63 13.89 26.43
N ALA A 250 -22.09 12.72 26.77
CA ALA A 250 -20.68 12.59 27.06
C ALA A 250 -20.12 11.30 26.48
N LEU A 251 -18.91 11.38 25.94
CA LEU A 251 -18.04 10.23 25.72
C LEU A 251 -17.18 10.08 26.97
N ASP A 252 -17.39 9.00 27.72
CA ASP A 252 -16.59 8.72 28.91
C ASP A 252 -15.19 8.18 28.54
N PRO A 253 -14.22 8.20 29.48
CA PRO A 253 -12.88 7.66 29.24
C PRO A 253 -12.82 6.23 28.70
N ALA A 254 -13.76 5.36 29.08
CA ALA A 254 -13.78 3.97 28.64
C ALA A 254 -14.26 3.86 27.18
N GLN A 255 -15.26 4.64 26.79
CA GLN A 255 -15.70 4.78 25.41
C GLN A 255 -14.58 5.36 24.54
N LEU A 256 -13.93 6.45 24.99
CA LEU A 256 -12.80 7.05 24.29
C LEU A 256 -11.67 6.03 24.10
N ALA A 257 -11.28 5.31 25.15
CA ALA A 257 -10.24 4.28 25.07
C ALA A 257 -10.56 3.15 24.07
N GLN A 258 -11.83 2.80 23.89
CA GLN A 258 -12.27 1.81 22.89
C GLN A 258 -12.28 2.37 21.46
N MET A 259 -12.46 3.68 21.31
CA MET A 259 -12.48 4.37 20.01
C MET A 259 -11.09 4.79 19.53
N VAL A 260 -10.08 4.86 20.40
CA VAL A 260 -8.72 5.27 20.01
C VAL A 260 -8.08 4.27 19.04
N ARG A 261 -7.57 4.80 17.93
CA ARG A 261 -6.75 4.09 16.94
C ARG A 261 -5.51 4.91 16.61
N LEU A 262 -4.47 4.25 16.09
CA LEU A 262 -3.27 4.91 15.62
C LEU A 262 -3.34 5.06 14.10
N GLU A 263 -3.20 6.29 13.62
CA GLU A 263 -3.11 6.60 12.20
C GLU A 263 -1.67 7.02 11.87
N ARG A 264 -1.13 6.53 10.75
CA ARG A 264 0.16 6.98 10.25
C ARG A 264 -0.04 8.25 9.44
N ARG A 265 0.53 9.37 9.90
CA ARG A 265 0.55 10.64 9.15
C ARG A 265 1.98 10.95 8.71
N THR A 266 2.13 11.18 7.41
CA THR A 266 3.40 11.63 6.84
C THR A 266 3.45 13.14 6.92
N GLY A 267 4.41 13.68 7.64
CA GLY A 267 4.65 15.12 7.72
C GLY A 267 5.21 15.68 6.39
N PRO A 268 5.27 17.02 6.26
CA PRO A 268 5.87 17.68 5.09
C PRO A 268 7.32 17.24 4.82
N ASP A 269 8.03 16.81 5.87
CA ASP A 269 9.43 16.39 5.85
C ASP A 269 9.61 14.93 5.39
N GLY A 270 8.54 14.25 4.96
CA GLY A 270 8.55 12.84 4.55
C GLY A 270 8.63 11.84 5.71
N GLN A 271 8.77 12.31 6.95
CA GLN A 271 8.76 11.46 8.15
C GLN A 271 7.33 11.03 8.49
N SER A 272 7.14 9.74 8.75
CA SER A 272 5.86 9.18 9.17
C SER A 272 5.78 9.10 10.69
N ALA A 273 4.80 9.78 11.29
CA ALA A 273 4.50 9.71 12.72
C ALA A 273 3.17 8.98 12.94
N LEU A 274 3.06 8.26 14.06
CA LEU A 274 1.77 7.74 14.50
C LEU A 274 1.07 8.80 15.35
N VAL A 275 -0.20 9.08 15.06
CA VAL A 275 -1.04 9.98 15.85
C VAL A 275 -2.27 9.23 16.37
N PRO A 276 -2.70 9.47 17.62
CA PRO A 276 -3.95 8.92 18.10
C PRO A 276 -5.12 9.67 17.46
N VAL A 277 -6.07 8.92 16.94
CA VAL A 277 -7.32 9.41 16.37
C VAL A 277 -8.49 8.62 16.95
N LEU A 278 -9.67 9.22 16.99
CA LEU A 278 -10.90 8.47 17.29
C LEU A 278 -11.39 7.78 16.02
N ASP A 279 -11.77 6.52 16.14
CA ASP A 279 -12.38 5.74 15.06
C ASP A 279 -13.70 6.39 14.63
N GLU A 280 -13.74 6.83 13.37
CA GLU A 280 -14.88 7.58 12.83
C GLU A 280 -16.15 6.73 12.77
N ALA A 281 -16.04 5.43 12.49
CA ALA A 281 -17.20 4.55 12.40
C ALA A 281 -17.84 4.32 13.77
N ALA A 282 -17.03 3.98 14.78
CA ALA A 282 -17.49 3.81 16.16
C ALA A 282 -18.07 5.11 16.73
N LEU A 283 -17.45 6.25 16.41
CA LEU A 283 -17.93 7.57 16.81
C LEU A 283 -19.27 7.90 16.14
N THR A 284 -19.40 7.66 14.84
CA THR A 284 -20.65 7.88 14.09
C THR A 284 -21.78 7.02 14.65
N GLU A 285 -21.51 5.76 14.99
CA GLU A 285 -22.50 4.86 15.57
C GLU A 285 -23.02 5.35 16.94
N GLU A 286 -22.13 5.85 17.79
CA GLU A 286 -22.50 6.44 19.08
C GLU A 286 -23.33 7.71 18.91
N VAL A 287 -22.90 8.61 18.00
CA VAL A 287 -23.62 9.85 17.71
C VAL A 287 -24.99 9.56 17.08
N GLN A 288 -25.11 8.52 16.24
CA GLN A 288 -26.38 8.09 15.66
C GLN A 288 -27.36 7.62 16.74
N ARG A 289 -26.89 6.89 17.76
CA ARG A 289 -27.72 6.55 18.93
C ARG A 289 -28.25 7.80 19.63
N TRP A 290 -27.41 8.82 19.81
CA TRP A 290 -27.84 10.09 20.40
C TRP A 290 -28.86 10.81 19.52
N ALA A 291 -28.69 10.78 18.20
CA ALA A 291 -29.63 11.35 17.25
C ALA A 291 -31.02 10.73 17.38
N GLU A 292 -31.10 9.40 17.44
CA GLU A 292 -32.36 8.65 17.61
C GLU A 292 -33.05 8.95 18.95
N LEU A 293 -32.26 9.13 20.03
CA LEU A 293 -32.80 9.45 21.36
C LEU A 293 -33.46 10.84 21.43
N ILE A 294 -32.97 11.81 20.65
CA ILE A 294 -33.47 13.20 20.72
C ILE A 294 -34.39 13.59 19.56
N ALA A 295 -34.49 12.73 18.55
CA ALA A 295 -35.26 12.98 17.33
C ALA A 295 -36.74 13.22 17.66
N ILE A 296 -37.26 14.33 17.15
CA ILE A 296 -38.68 14.67 17.20
C ILE A 296 -39.08 15.06 15.79
N GLU A 297 -40.02 14.33 15.21
CA GLU A 297 -40.58 14.71 13.90
C GLU A 297 -41.39 16.01 14.02
N PRO A 298 -41.22 16.98 13.12
CA PRO A 298 -42.09 18.14 13.07
C PRO A 298 -43.50 17.70 12.72
N ARG A 299 -44.49 18.35 13.34
CA ARG A 299 -45.91 18.09 13.04
C ARG A 299 -46.64 19.38 12.75
N ASP A 300 -47.33 19.41 11.63
CA ASP A 300 -48.14 20.56 11.23
C ASP A 300 -49.34 20.78 12.16
N ALA A 301 -49.67 22.05 12.37
CA ALA A 301 -50.92 22.42 13.02
C ALA A 301 -52.12 22.07 12.13
N ARG A 302 -53.26 21.76 12.76
CA ARG A 302 -54.56 21.71 12.10
C ARG A 302 -55.35 22.96 12.45
N ILE A 303 -55.81 23.66 11.43
CA ILE A 303 -56.43 24.98 11.56
C ILE A 303 -57.81 24.96 10.90
N ASP A 304 -58.83 25.43 11.61
CA ASP A 304 -60.14 25.73 11.07
C ASP A 304 -60.25 27.23 10.73
N PHE A 305 -60.96 27.57 9.66
CA PHE A 305 -61.20 28.95 9.25
C PHE A 305 -62.70 29.20 9.17
N ASP A 306 -63.18 30.18 9.92
CA ASP A 306 -64.57 30.63 9.87
C ASP A 306 -64.70 31.77 8.84
N PRO A 307 -65.36 31.54 7.70
CA PRO A 307 -65.50 32.55 6.65
C PRO A 307 -66.46 33.70 7.01
N GLU A 308 -67.36 33.53 7.98
CA GLU A 308 -68.28 34.59 8.39
C GLU A 308 -67.59 35.61 9.29
N THR A 309 -66.70 35.13 10.17
CA THR A 309 -65.98 35.97 11.14
C THR A 309 -64.56 36.31 10.71
N GLY A 310 -64.00 35.57 9.73
CA GLY A 310 -62.61 35.69 9.29
C GLY A 310 -61.60 35.18 10.32
N THR A 311 -62.04 34.37 11.30
CA THR A 311 -61.21 33.91 12.41
C THR A 311 -60.62 32.53 12.18
N PHE A 312 -59.44 32.28 12.76
CA PHE A 312 -58.78 30.98 12.76
C PHE A 312 -58.90 30.31 14.12
N THR A 313 -59.17 29.01 14.12
CA THR A 313 -59.16 28.18 15.33
C THR A 313 -58.18 27.04 15.18
N THR A 314 -57.23 26.92 16.10
CA THR A 314 -56.30 25.79 16.13
C THR A 314 -56.99 24.56 16.68
N LEU A 315 -57.15 23.54 15.84
CA LEU A 315 -57.71 22.23 16.21
C LEU A 315 -56.63 21.32 16.81
N VAL A 316 -55.44 21.34 16.23
CA VAL A 316 -54.27 20.60 16.72
C VAL A 316 -53.07 21.55 16.64
N PRO A 317 -52.33 21.78 17.73
CA PRO A 317 -51.14 22.63 17.69
C PRO A 317 -50.02 21.95 16.91
N SER A 318 -49.20 22.76 16.25
CA SER A 318 -47.98 22.29 15.60
C SER A 318 -46.96 21.84 16.64
N GLN A 319 -46.02 21.02 16.20
CA GLN A 319 -44.88 20.59 16.98
C GLN A 319 -43.62 20.89 16.18
N VAL A 320 -42.71 21.61 16.82
CA VAL A 320 -41.38 21.84 16.28
C VAL A 320 -40.60 20.54 16.37
N GLY A 321 -40.05 20.13 15.23
CA GLY A 321 -39.16 18.99 15.13
C GLY A 321 -37.75 19.31 15.58
N ARG A 322 -36.98 18.26 15.83
CA ARG A 322 -35.61 18.34 16.28
C ARG A 322 -34.84 17.14 15.76
N GLU A 323 -33.64 17.39 15.27
CA GLU A 323 -32.71 16.34 14.85
C GLU A 323 -31.28 16.72 15.27
N LEU A 324 -30.42 15.73 15.40
CA LEU A 324 -28.98 15.94 15.58
C LEU A 324 -28.30 15.94 14.22
N ASP A 325 -27.43 16.91 13.96
CA ASP A 325 -26.53 16.83 12.80
C ASP A 325 -25.37 15.88 13.13
N VAL A 326 -25.52 14.62 12.72
CA VAL A 326 -24.57 13.54 13.02
C VAL A 326 -23.19 13.84 12.44
N ALA A 327 -23.13 14.25 11.17
CA ALA A 327 -21.86 14.51 10.48
C ALA A 327 -21.10 15.69 11.10
N GLU A 328 -21.81 16.78 11.40
CA GLU A 328 -21.22 17.94 12.07
C GLU A 328 -20.79 17.61 13.50
N THR A 329 -21.56 16.77 14.22
CA THR A 329 -21.19 16.33 15.57
C THR A 329 -19.88 15.54 15.57
N VAL A 330 -19.74 14.56 14.67
CA VAL A 330 -18.51 13.76 14.52
C VAL A 330 -17.32 14.67 14.20
N ARG A 331 -17.47 15.59 13.24
CA ARG A 331 -16.43 16.55 12.86
C ARG A 331 -15.99 17.40 14.05
N ARG A 332 -16.93 17.98 14.81
CA ARG A 332 -16.63 18.80 15.99
C ARG A 332 -15.91 18.01 17.08
N ILE A 333 -16.28 16.74 17.30
CA ILE A 333 -15.58 15.87 18.26
C ILE A 333 -14.14 15.65 17.84
N GLN A 334 -13.89 15.31 16.58
CA GLN A 334 -12.53 15.10 16.06
C GLN A 334 -11.68 16.39 16.15
N GLU A 335 -12.26 17.55 15.81
CA GLU A 335 -11.58 18.85 15.92
C GLU A 335 -11.26 19.22 17.36
N ALA A 336 -12.19 18.98 18.29
CA ALA A 336 -11.99 19.21 19.70
C ALA A 336 -10.87 18.32 20.26
N VAL A 337 -10.84 17.04 19.89
CA VAL A 337 -9.74 16.13 20.25
C VAL A 337 -8.39 16.63 19.75
N ALA A 338 -8.33 17.08 18.48
CA ALA A 338 -7.10 17.63 17.92
C ALA A 338 -6.62 18.91 18.64
N GLN A 339 -7.54 19.66 19.24
CA GLN A 339 -7.26 20.89 20.00
C GLN A 339 -7.14 20.67 21.52
N GLY A 340 -7.33 19.44 22.02
CA GLY A 340 -7.33 19.14 23.45
C GLY A 340 -8.53 19.72 24.21
N LEU A 341 -9.67 19.92 23.53
CA LEU A 341 -10.91 20.43 24.12
C LEU A 341 -11.82 19.28 24.55
N HIS A 342 -12.36 19.39 25.77
CA HIS A 342 -13.29 18.40 26.35
C HIS A 342 -14.75 18.88 26.40
N LYS A 343 -15.03 20.10 25.93
CA LYS A 343 -16.36 20.68 25.94
C LYS A 343 -16.68 21.22 24.55
N ILE A 344 -17.80 20.77 24.00
CA ILE A 344 -18.20 21.05 22.62
C ILE A 344 -19.69 21.39 22.61
N GLU A 345 -20.09 22.24 21.68
CA GLU A 345 -21.50 22.47 21.41
C GLU A 345 -22.09 21.33 20.57
N LEU A 346 -23.22 20.78 21.01
CA LEU A 346 -23.99 19.75 20.32
C LEU A 346 -24.82 20.41 19.19
N PRO A 347 -24.54 20.13 17.90
CA PRO A 347 -25.22 20.75 16.77
C PRO A 347 -26.61 20.14 16.56
N VAL A 348 -27.59 20.68 17.28
CA VAL A 348 -28.99 20.28 17.16
C VAL A 348 -29.71 21.18 16.17
N ARG A 349 -30.32 20.60 15.14
CA ARG A 349 -31.13 21.34 14.17
C ARG A 349 -32.59 21.31 14.60
N VAL A 350 -33.18 22.50 14.64
CA VAL A 350 -34.61 22.70 14.89
C VAL A 350 -35.33 22.69 13.55
N ILE A 351 -36.32 21.81 13.38
CA ILE A 351 -37.08 21.67 12.15
C ILE A 351 -38.46 22.31 12.37
N PRO A 352 -38.75 23.46 11.76
CA PRO A 352 -40.07 24.06 11.90
C PRO A 352 -41.12 23.18 11.21
N PRO A 353 -42.35 23.13 11.73
CA PRO A 353 -43.48 22.57 11.00
C PRO A 353 -43.74 23.42 9.75
N ALA A 354 -44.27 22.81 8.68
CA ALA A 354 -44.67 23.53 7.49
C ALA A 354 -45.87 24.46 7.77
N VAL A 355 -46.73 24.05 8.71
CA VAL A 355 -47.89 24.81 9.18
C VAL A 355 -47.73 25.10 10.67
N ASP A 356 -47.39 26.34 11.00
CA ASP A 356 -47.26 26.84 12.38
C ASP A 356 -48.52 27.63 12.78
N GLU A 357 -49.17 27.24 13.87
CA GLU A 357 -50.38 27.94 14.36
C GLU A 357 -50.12 29.40 14.70
N LYS A 358 -48.88 29.75 15.07
CA LYS A 358 -48.50 31.12 15.44
C LYS A 358 -48.38 32.04 14.23
N LYS A 359 -48.26 31.47 13.03
CA LYS A 359 -48.09 32.20 11.76
C LYS A 359 -49.31 32.11 10.86
N VAL A 360 -50.45 31.66 11.38
CA VAL A 360 -51.67 31.46 10.59
C VAL A 360 -52.11 32.71 9.82
N HIS A 361 -51.93 33.89 10.40
CA HIS A 361 -52.26 35.17 9.77
C HIS A 361 -51.35 35.54 8.59
N GLU A 362 -50.16 34.94 8.51
CA GLU A 362 -49.20 35.15 7.42
C GLU A 362 -49.49 34.23 6.22
N MET A 363 -50.33 33.20 6.39
CA MET A 363 -50.64 32.21 5.35
C MET A 363 -51.51 32.76 4.21
N GLY A 364 -52.05 33.97 4.35
CA GLY A 364 -52.80 34.64 3.28
C GLY A 364 -54.20 34.08 3.01
N ILE A 365 -54.75 33.26 3.92
CA ILE A 365 -56.14 32.78 3.86
C ILE A 365 -57.07 33.95 4.19
N LYS A 366 -57.91 34.36 3.24
CA LYS A 366 -58.79 35.55 3.37
C LYS A 366 -60.27 35.21 3.36
N GLU A 367 -60.67 34.23 2.57
CA GLU A 367 -62.07 33.92 2.31
C GLU A 367 -62.24 32.48 1.84
N LEU A 368 -63.48 32.00 1.87
CA LEU A 368 -63.87 30.71 1.30
C LEU A 368 -63.95 30.83 -0.24
N ILE A 369 -63.04 30.15 -0.94
CA ILE A 369 -62.98 30.18 -2.42
C ILE A 369 -64.03 29.24 -3.04
N ALA A 370 -64.19 28.04 -2.49
CA ALA A 370 -65.13 27.05 -3.01
C ALA A 370 -65.59 26.08 -1.93
N ARG A 371 -66.76 25.48 -2.13
CA ARG A 371 -67.37 24.52 -1.23
C ARG A 371 -67.93 23.34 -2.01
N GLY A 372 -67.64 22.12 -1.53
CA GLY A 372 -68.32 20.90 -1.96
C GLY A 372 -69.32 20.47 -0.88
N GLU A 373 -70.55 20.14 -1.28
CA GLU A 373 -71.57 19.63 -0.37
C GLU A 373 -72.14 18.30 -0.88
N SER A 374 -72.46 17.42 0.06
CA SER A 374 -73.25 16.22 -0.17
C SER A 374 -74.09 15.90 1.07
N ARG A 375 -75.19 15.18 0.89
CA ARG A 375 -76.10 14.79 1.98
C ARG A 375 -76.05 13.28 2.17
N PHE A 376 -76.14 12.83 3.41
CA PHE A 376 -76.18 11.41 3.77
C PHE A 376 -77.33 11.07 4.73
N ALA A 377 -78.33 11.96 4.83
CA ALA A 377 -79.54 11.73 5.61
C ALA A 377 -80.23 10.43 5.15
N GLY A 378 -80.67 9.61 6.11
CA GLY A 378 -81.24 8.29 5.83
C GLY A 378 -80.22 7.15 5.63
N SER A 379 -78.91 7.44 5.77
CA SER A 379 -77.87 6.39 5.79
C SER A 379 -77.94 5.53 7.06
N SER A 380 -77.48 4.29 6.97
CA SER A 380 -77.29 3.43 8.15
C SER A 380 -76.27 4.03 9.13
N ALA A 381 -76.36 3.66 10.41
CA ALA A 381 -75.44 4.15 11.44
C ALA A 381 -73.97 3.91 11.09
N ALA A 382 -73.61 2.71 10.63
CA ALA A 382 -72.25 2.36 10.20
C ALA A 382 -71.75 3.22 9.03
N ARG A 383 -72.62 3.53 8.05
CA ARG A 383 -72.26 4.42 6.95
C ARG A 383 -72.04 5.85 7.42
N VAL A 384 -72.89 6.35 8.33
CA VAL A 384 -72.73 7.69 8.92
C VAL A 384 -71.40 7.76 9.68
N HIS A 385 -71.10 6.74 10.49
CA HIS A 385 -69.85 6.63 11.22
C HIS A 385 -68.64 6.71 10.27
N ASN A 386 -68.60 5.89 9.22
CA ASN A 386 -67.53 5.92 8.20
C ASN A 386 -67.34 7.29 7.54
N ILE A 387 -68.44 7.98 7.21
CA ILE A 387 -68.40 9.31 6.59
C ILE A 387 -67.79 10.32 7.56
N VAL A 388 -68.21 10.32 8.82
CA VAL A 388 -67.68 11.20 9.86
C VAL A 388 -66.19 10.91 10.10
N THR A 389 -65.83 9.64 10.29
CA THR A 389 -64.43 9.21 10.48
C THR A 389 -63.53 9.64 9.32
N ALA A 390 -63.98 9.48 8.07
CA ALA A 390 -63.22 9.93 6.91
C ALA A 390 -63.08 11.46 6.87
N ALA A 391 -64.15 12.20 7.16
CA ALA A 391 -64.15 13.67 7.15
C ALA A 391 -63.22 14.25 8.24
N GLU A 392 -63.24 13.68 9.44
CA GLU A 392 -62.41 14.14 10.56
C GLU A 392 -60.91 13.98 10.26
N LYS A 393 -60.51 12.93 9.53
CA LYS A 393 -59.10 12.67 9.20
C LYS A 393 -58.43 13.79 8.40
N PHE A 394 -59.16 14.57 7.60
CA PHE A 394 -58.61 15.73 6.87
C PHE A 394 -59.14 17.08 7.35
N ARG A 395 -59.93 17.12 8.43
CA ARG A 395 -60.39 18.39 9.01
C ARG A 395 -59.20 19.25 9.45
N GLY A 396 -59.22 20.50 9.02
CA GLY A 396 -58.20 21.50 9.34
C GLY A 396 -56.82 21.24 8.75
N VAL A 397 -56.70 20.37 7.75
CA VAL A 397 -55.45 20.23 6.98
C VAL A 397 -55.23 21.50 6.19
N VAL A 398 -54.07 22.12 6.39
CA VAL A 398 -53.61 23.29 5.63
C VAL A 398 -52.65 22.82 4.55
N ILE A 399 -52.83 23.30 3.33
CA ILE A 399 -51.97 22.97 2.19
C ILE A 399 -51.20 24.24 1.83
N PRO A 400 -49.86 24.28 1.96
CA PRO A 400 -49.09 25.45 1.59
C PRO A 400 -49.12 25.70 0.08
N PRO A 401 -48.78 26.92 -0.40
CA PRO A 401 -48.66 27.19 -1.83
C PRO A 401 -47.73 26.20 -2.54
N GLY A 402 -48.20 25.60 -3.64
CA GLY A 402 -47.48 24.54 -4.36
C GLY A 402 -47.53 23.16 -3.71
N GLY A 403 -48.17 23.03 -2.53
CA GLY A 403 -48.40 21.76 -1.86
C GLY A 403 -49.47 20.90 -2.54
N GLU A 404 -49.41 19.60 -2.28
CA GLU A 404 -50.36 18.61 -2.80
C GLU A 404 -51.32 18.15 -1.70
N PHE A 405 -52.62 18.11 -2.02
CA PHE A 405 -53.59 17.38 -1.23
C PHE A 405 -53.85 16.02 -1.84
N SER A 406 -53.62 14.95 -1.07
CA SER A 406 -53.97 13.60 -1.46
C SER A 406 -54.95 13.01 -0.45
N PHE A 407 -56.19 12.82 -0.87
CA PHE A 407 -57.25 12.25 -0.03
C PHE A 407 -56.81 10.89 0.54
N ASN A 408 -56.36 9.98 -0.33
CA ASN A 408 -55.96 8.62 0.05
C ASN A 408 -54.79 8.62 1.04
N ARG A 409 -53.80 9.52 0.85
CA ARG A 409 -52.66 9.65 1.76
C ARG A 409 -53.09 10.10 3.15
N ILE A 410 -54.03 11.03 3.23
CA ILE A 410 -54.49 11.61 4.51
C ILE A 410 -55.42 10.65 5.25
N ILE A 411 -56.33 9.96 4.55
CA ILE A 411 -57.25 9.03 5.22
C ILE A 411 -56.55 7.73 5.66
N GLY A 412 -55.50 7.33 4.94
CA GLY A 412 -54.79 6.06 5.15
C GLY A 412 -55.66 4.84 4.83
N ASP A 413 -55.26 3.67 5.34
CA ASP A 413 -55.97 2.43 5.08
C ASP A 413 -57.39 2.45 5.66
N VAL A 414 -58.37 2.08 4.85
CA VAL A 414 -59.77 2.00 5.26
C VAL A 414 -60.01 0.64 5.92
N THR A 415 -59.73 0.55 7.22
CA THR A 415 -59.80 -0.69 8.01
C THR A 415 -60.48 -0.48 9.37
N ALA A 416 -60.82 -1.58 10.04
CA ALA A 416 -61.47 -1.53 11.36
C ALA A 416 -60.54 -0.92 12.41
N ALA A 417 -59.25 -1.22 12.34
CA ALA A 417 -58.23 -0.63 13.20
C ALA A 417 -58.14 0.90 13.07
N ASN A 418 -58.46 1.43 11.88
CA ASN A 418 -58.49 2.86 11.60
C ASN A 418 -59.86 3.50 11.84
N GLY A 419 -60.78 2.77 12.47
CA GLY A 419 -62.07 3.27 12.93
C GLY A 419 -63.22 3.10 11.94
N PHE A 420 -63.04 2.36 10.85
CA PHE A 420 -64.10 2.13 9.86
C PHE A 420 -64.92 0.87 10.18
N GLU A 421 -66.19 0.87 9.77
CA GLU A 421 -67.15 -0.21 9.96
C GLU A 421 -67.62 -0.79 8.60
N ASP A 422 -68.16 -2.01 8.64
CA ASP A 422 -68.77 -2.65 7.49
C ASP A 422 -70.05 -1.94 7.05
N SER A 423 -70.14 -1.64 5.76
CA SER A 423 -71.29 -0.99 5.14
C SER A 423 -71.34 -1.32 3.65
N LEU A 424 -72.32 -0.77 2.92
CA LEU A 424 -72.41 -0.99 1.47
C LEU A 424 -71.29 -0.24 0.75
N ILE A 425 -70.49 -0.99 -0.01
CA ILE A 425 -69.39 -0.51 -0.87
C ILE A 425 -69.68 -0.86 -2.33
N ILE A 426 -68.98 -0.16 -3.24
CA ILE A 426 -68.92 -0.51 -4.65
C ILE A 426 -67.68 -1.39 -4.87
N TRP A 427 -67.89 -2.63 -5.33
CA TRP A 427 -66.81 -3.56 -5.66
C TRP A 427 -66.91 -3.95 -7.13
N GLY A 428 -66.05 -3.38 -7.97
CA GLY A 428 -66.15 -3.54 -9.42
C GLY A 428 -67.46 -2.95 -9.96
N ASP A 429 -68.30 -3.79 -10.54
CA ASP A 429 -69.58 -3.46 -11.15
C ASP A 429 -70.79 -3.72 -10.24
N ARG A 430 -70.59 -4.11 -8.98
CA ARG A 430 -71.67 -4.46 -8.04
C ARG A 430 -71.57 -3.76 -6.70
N THR A 431 -72.67 -3.79 -5.94
CA THR A 431 -72.71 -3.38 -4.53
C THR A 431 -72.49 -4.60 -3.64
N ALA A 432 -71.62 -4.48 -2.63
CA ALA A 432 -71.34 -5.53 -1.67
C ALA A 432 -71.21 -4.94 -0.25
N VAL A 433 -71.28 -5.80 0.78
CA VAL A 433 -70.89 -5.39 2.14
C VAL A 433 -69.38 -5.44 2.25
N GLY A 434 -68.79 -4.38 2.78
CA GLY A 434 -67.37 -4.30 3.07
C GLY A 434 -67.04 -3.04 3.88
N ILE A 435 -65.79 -2.93 4.28
CA ILE A 435 -65.38 -1.88 5.20
C ILE A 435 -65.32 -0.50 4.53
N GLY A 436 -65.78 0.54 5.24
CA GLY A 436 -65.67 1.92 4.78
C GLY A 436 -66.72 2.38 3.77
N GLY A 437 -67.86 1.69 3.68
CA GLY A 437 -69.00 2.19 2.89
C GLY A 437 -69.35 3.62 3.30
N GLY A 438 -69.30 4.56 2.35
CA GLY A 438 -69.48 6.00 2.55
C GLY A 438 -68.23 6.85 2.29
N VAL A 439 -67.02 6.30 2.39
CA VAL A 439 -65.75 7.05 2.18
C VAL A 439 -65.66 7.66 0.78
N CYS A 440 -66.18 6.95 -0.23
CA CYS A 440 -66.25 7.44 -1.61
C CYS A 440 -67.07 8.73 -1.75
N GLN A 441 -68.16 8.89 -0.98
CA GLN A 441 -68.94 10.13 -0.98
C GLN A 441 -68.11 11.30 -0.44
N VAL A 442 -67.28 11.06 0.57
CA VAL A 442 -66.40 12.07 1.15
C VAL A 442 -65.34 12.49 0.13
N SER A 443 -64.71 11.53 -0.54
CA SER A 443 -63.77 11.79 -1.64
C SER A 443 -64.41 12.62 -2.76
N THR A 444 -65.61 12.27 -3.23
CA THR A 444 -66.35 13.05 -4.22
C THR A 444 -66.68 14.47 -3.73
N THR A 445 -66.97 14.64 -2.44
CA THR A 445 -67.26 15.94 -1.84
C THR A 445 -66.02 16.84 -1.83
N VAL A 446 -64.86 16.28 -1.48
CA VAL A 446 -63.57 16.99 -1.57
C VAL A 446 -63.23 17.34 -3.01
N PHE A 447 -63.40 16.40 -3.95
CA PHE A 447 -63.19 16.64 -5.37
C PHE A 447 -64.05 17.81 -5.89
N ARG A 448 -65.32 17.91 -5.48
CA ARG A 448 -66.19 19.04 -5.84
C ARG A 448 -65.64 20.37 -5.37
N ALA A 449 -65.18 20.46 -4.11
CA ALA A 449 -64.58 21.68 -3.60
C ALA A 449 -63.35 22.08 -4.42
N ALA A 450 -62.47 21.12 -4.73
CA ALA A 450 -61.29 21.35 -5.54
C ALA A 450 -61.63 21.78 -6.98
N PHE A 451 -62.58 21.09 -7.63
CA PHE A 451 -63.01 21.37 -8.99
C PHE A 451 -63.65 22.76 -9.12
N PHE A 452 -64.61 23.09 -8.25
CA PHE A 452 -65.26 24.41 -8.27
C PHE A 452 -64.31 25.54 -7.84
N GLY A 453 -63.29 25.23 -7.04
CA GLY A 453 -62.22 26.18 -6.69
C GLY A 453 -61.20 26.41 -7.81
N GLY A 454 -61.29 25.68 -8.93
CA GLY A 454 -60.34 25.81 -10.04
C GLY A 454 -58.95 25.24 -9.73
N PHE A 455 -58.82 24.39 -8.72
CA PHE A 455 -57.54 23.78 -8.38
C PHE A 455 -57.14 22.72 -9.41
N PRO A 456 -55.84 22.60 -9.75
CA PRO A 456 -55.36 21.52 -10.61
C PRO A 456 -55.65 20.14 -10.00
N ILE A 457 -56.31 19.27 -10.76
CA ILE A 457 -56.56 17.89 -10.36
C ILE A 457 -55.44 17.02 -10.94
N LEU A 458 -54.48 16.65 -10.09
CA LEU A 458 -53.30 15.88 -10.52
C LEU A 458 -53.62 14.42 -10.84
N GLU A 459 -54.52 13.81 -10.06
CA GLU A 459 -54.89 12.41 -10.21
C GLU A 459 -56.33 12.19 -9.70
N ARG A 460 -57.07 11.31 -10.37
CA ARG A 460 -58.44 10.93 -9.98
C ARG A 460 -58.80 9.55 -10.52
N TRP A 461 -59.45 8.74 -9.68
CA TRP A 461 -60.00 7.44 -10.05
C TRP A 461 -61.51 7.43 -9.80
N ALA A 462 -62.28 7.18 -10.86
CA ALA A 462 -63.73 7.08 -10.77
C ALA A 462 -64.16 5.65 -10.43
N HIS A 463 -65.30 5.51 -9.74
CA HIS A 463 -65.98 4.23 -9.60
C HIS A 463 -66.60 3.78 -10.93
N GLY A 464 -66.95 2.50 -11.02
CA GLY A 464 -67.59 1.93 -12.22
C GLY A 464 -68.98 2.49 -12.52
N TYR A 465 -69.66 3.09 -11.54
CA TYR A 465 -70.96 3.75 -11.71
C TYR A 465 -71.22 4.82 -10.64
N VAL A 466 -72.12 5.75 -10.96
CA VAL A 466 -72.58 6.84 -10.09
C VAL A 466 -73.74 6.35 -9.22
N VAL A 467 -73.73 6.64 -7.92
CA VAL A 467 -74.88 6.38 -7.03
C VAL A 467 -75.62 7.67 -6.68
N SER A 468 -76.92 7.54 -6.36
CA SER A 468 -77.82 8.67 -6.08
C SER A 468 -77.32 9.61 -4.97
N TRP A 469 -76.54 9.09 -4.02
CA TRP A 469 -75.91 9.85 -2.94
C TRP A 469 -74.90 10.89 -3.40
N TYR A 470 -74.35 10.73 -4.61
CA TYR A 470 -73.45 11.71 -5.19
C TYR A 470 -74.25 12.93 -5.67
N GLY A 471 -75.46 12.78 -6.24
CA GLY A 471 -76.24 13.92 -6.79
C GLY A 471 -75.61 14.53 -8.05
N GLU A 472 -76.30 15.43 -8.77
CA GLU A 472 -75.81 16.03 -10.03
C GLU A 472 -74.98 17.32 -9.83
N PRO A 473 -73.87 17.52 -10.59
CA PRO A 473 -73.26 16.53 -11.45
C PRO A 473 -72.61 15.44 -10.59
N GLY A 474 -73.05 14.21 -10.83
CA GLY A 474 -72.49 13.01 -10.22
C GLY A 474 -71.28 12.66 -11.03
N LEU A 475 -70.24 13.48 -10.91
CA LEU A 475 -68.96 13.22 -11.54
C LEU A 475 -68.16 12.32 -10.62
#